data_AF-A0A8M1GT96-F1
#
_entry.id   AF-A0A8M1GT96-F1
#
_cell.length_a   1.000
_cell.length_b   1.000
_cell.length_c   1.000
_cell.angle_alpha   90.00
_cell.angle_beta   90.00
_cell.angle_gamma   90.00
#
_symmetry.space_group_name_H-M   'P 1'
#
loop_
_entity.id
_entity.type
_entity.pdbx_description
1 polymer ?
#
loop_
_entity_poly.entity_id
_entity_poly.type
_entity_poly.pdbx_seq_one_letter_code
_entity_poly.pdbx_strand_id
1 'polypeptide(L)'
;MPCHWASAGVGVRVRSATALAALWFCVTGALEVQVPEDPVVALVGSDVTLRCSFSPEPGFSLAQLNLIWQLTDTKQLVHSFAEGRDQGSAYANRTALFPDLLAQGNASLRLQRVRVADEGSFTCFVSIRDFGSAAVSLQVAAPYSKPSMTLEPNKDLRPGDTVTITCSSYRGYPEAEVFWQDGQGAALTGNVTTSQMANEQGLFDVRSVLRVVLGANGTYNCLVRNPVLQQDAQGSVTITPHRSPTGAVEVQVPEDPVVALVGSDATLRCSFSPEPGFSLAQLNLIWQLTDTKQLVHSFAEGRDQGSAYANRTALFPDLLAQGNASLRLQRVRVADEGSFTCFVSIRDFGSAAVSLQVAAPYSKPSMTLEPNKDLRPGDTVTITCSSYRGYPEAEVFWQDGQGTALTGNVTTSQMANEQGLFDVRSVLRVVLGANGTYSCLVRNPVLQQDAQGSVTITGQPLTFPPEALWVTVGLSVCLVALLVALAFVCWRKIKQSCEEENAGAEDQDVDGEGSKTALRPLRHSESKEDDGQEIA
;
A
#
# COMPACT_ATOMS: atom_id res chain seq x y z
N MET A 1 34.08 29.67 -33.17
CA MET A 1 35.23 29.10 -32.44
C MET A 1 34.68 28.18 -31.36
N PRO A 2 35.27 27.00 -31.07
CA PRO A 2 36.19 26.16 -31.87
C PRO A 2 35.40 25.19 -32.80
N CYS A 3 35.88 24.57 -33.88
CA CYS A 3 37.03 23.64 -34.09
C CYS A 3 36.83 22.28 -33.39
N HIS A 4 37.10 21.07 -33.90
CA HIS A 4 37.63 20.47 -35.16
C HIS A 4 36.99 19.05 -35.27
N TRP A 5 36.82 18.34 -36.39
CA TRP A 5 36.95 18.57 -37.84
C TRP A 5 36.14 17.48 -38.61
N ALA A 6 36.35 17.28 -39.92
CA ALA A 6 35.74 16.19 -40.71
C ALA A 6 36.79 15.36 -41.48
N SER A 7 36.43 14.14 -41.92
CA SER A 7 37.15 13.39 -42.96
C SER A 7 36.15 12.69 -43.88
N ALA A 8 36.38 12.78 -45.19
CA ALA A 8 35.55 12.22 -46.24
C ALA A 8 36.44 11.69 -47.39
N GLY A 9 35.93 10.71 -48.15
CA GLY A 9 36.64 10.08 -49.27
C GLY A 9 35.91 8.81 -49.69
N VAL A 10 34.85 8.89 -50.50
CA VAL A 10 34.86 8.97 -51.98
C VAL A 10 35.39 7.67 -52.60
N GLY A 11 34.49 6.94 -53.27
CA GLY A 11 34.83 5.75 -54.05
C GLY A 11 35.28 6.07 -55.48
N VAL A 12 35.93 5.09 -56.12
CA VAL A 12 36.34 5.16 -57.53
C VAL A 12 35.92 3.87 -58.24
N ARG A 13 35.23 3.99 -59.39
CA ARG A 13 35.09 2.91 -60.37
C ARG A 13 36.32 2.91 -61.28
N VAL A 14 36.86 1.73 -61.60
CA VAL A 14 37.78 1.56 -62.74
C VAL A 14 37.20 0.50 -63.68
N ARG A 15 37.26 0.78 -64.98
CA ARG A 15 36.84 -0.15 -66.05
C ARG A 15 38.01 -0.99 -66.53
N SER A 16 37.66 -2.16 -67.04
CA SER A 16 38.48 -3.14 -67.76
C SER A 16 39.55 -2.57 -68.70
N ALA A 17 40.76 -3.13 -68.64
CA ALA A 17 41.71 -3.20 -69.73
C ALA A 17 42.31 -4.62 -69.79
N THR A 18 42.39 -5.19 -70.99
CA THR A 18 42.84 -6.57 -71.25
C THR A 18 44.36 -6.69 -71.27
N ALA A 19 44.91 -7.71 -70.61
CA ALA A 19 46.28 -8.17 -70.85
C ALA A 19 46.29 -9.71 -70.92
N LEU A 20 46.54 -10.25 -72.12
CA LEU A 20 46.73 -11.68 -72.35
C LEU A 20 48.11 -12.11 -71.83
N ALA A 21 48.15 -12.66 -70.63
CA ALA A 21 49.30 -13.41 -70.12
C ALA A 21 48.93 -14.90 -70.09
N ALA A 22 49.32 -15.64 -71.13
CA ALA A 22 49.15 -17.09 -71.21
C ALA A 22 50.15 -17.79 -70.27
N LEU A 23 49.89 -17.71 -68.97
CA LEU A 23 50.53 -18.57 -67.98
C LEU A 23 49.91 -19.96 -68.10
N TRP A 24 50.57 -20.82 -68.88
CA TRP A 24 50.33 -22.27 -68.86
C TRP A 24 50.82 -22.84 -67.52
N PHE A 25 50.05 -22.61 -66.47
CA PHE A 25 50.14 -23.43 -65.27
C PHE A 25 49.72 -24.85 -65.63
N CYS A 26 50.60 -25.81 -65.40
CA CYS A 26 50.21 -27.21 -65.33
C CYS A 26 49.25 -27.38 -64.16
N VAL A 27 47.95 -27.29 -64.42
CA VAL A 27 46.93 -27.74 -63.48
C VAL A 27 47.06 -29.25 -63.41
N THR A 28 47.71 -29.74 -62.35
CA THR A 28 47.48 -31.11 -61.88
C THR A 28 45.99 -31.24 -61.61
N GLY A 29 45.31 -32.15 -62.31
CA GLY A 29 43.88 -32.35 -62.17
C GLY A 29 43.50 -32.53 -60.70
N ALA A 30 42.61 -31.67 -60.21
CA ALA A 30 41.88 -31.91 -58.97
C ALA A 30 40.44 -32.19 -59.38
N LEU A 31 39.85 -33.23 -58.83
CA LEU A 31 38.46 -33.57 -59.16
C LEU A 31 37.55 -32.53 -58.51
N GLU A 32 36.81 -31.77 -59.31
CA GLU A 32 35.88 -30.78 -58.79
C GLU A 32 34.67 -31.46 -58.15
N VAL A 33 34.44 -31.18 -56.86
CA VAL A 33 33.28 -31.63 -56.10
C VAL A 33 32.44 -30.41 -55.72
N GLN A 34 31.19 -30.43 -56.12
CA GLN A 34 30.21 -29.36 -55.93
C GLN A 34 29.21 -29.75 -54.84
N VAL A 35 28.98 -28.83 -53.91
CA VAL A 35 28.06 -28.95 -52.77
C VAL A 35 27.30 -27.62 -52.59
N PRO A 36 26.15 -27.59 -51.91
CA PRO A 36 25.51 -26.34 -51.50
C PRO A 36 26.43 -25.50 -50.60
N GLU A 37 26.46 -24.18 -50.83
CA GLU A 37 27.13 -23.22 -49.93
C GLU A 37 26.30 -23.00 -48.64
N ASP A 38 24.97 -22.91 -48.79
CA ASP A 38 24.03 -22.78 -47.67
C ASP A 38 23.83 -24.13 -46.95
N PRO A 39 23.64 -24.13 -45.61
CA PRO A 39 23.31 -25.33 -44.85
C PRO A 39 22.03 -26.00 -45.35
N VAL A 40 22.06 -27.33 -45.46
CA VAL A 40 20.88 -28.13 -45.76
C VAL A 40 20.05 -28.27 -44.50
N VAL A 41 18.87 -27.64 -44.46
CA VAL A 41 17.94 -27.75 -43.32
C VAL A 41 17.13 -29.04 -43.41
N ALA A 42 17.11 -29.83 -42.33
CA ALA A 42 16.34 -31.06 -42.21
C ALA A 42 15.39 -31.05 -41.02
N LEU A 43 14.19 -31.59 -41.20
CA LEU A 43 13.23 -31.78 -40.11
C LEU A 43 13.52 -33.07 -39.33
N VAL A 44 13.46 -33.00 -38.00
CA VAL A 44 13.57 -34.19 -37.14
C VAL A 44 12.51 -35.24 -37.54
N GLY A 45 12.94 -36.48 -37.70
CA GLY A 45 12.14 -37.60 -38.16
C GLY A 45 11.96 -37.72 -39.69
N SER A 46 12.32 -36.68 -40.46
CA SER A 46 12.26 -36.73 -41.93
C SER A 46 13.50 -37.38 -42.57
N ASP A 47 13.43 -37.62 -43.88
CA ASP A 47 14.57 -38.03 -44.69
C ASP A 47 15.12 -36.81 -45.45
N VAL A 48 16.43 -36.60 -45.41
CA VAL A 48 17.15 -35.50 -46.09
C VAL A 48 18.13 -36.06 -47.13
N THR A 49 18.43 -35.28 -48.17
CA THR A 49 19.49 -35.61 -49.13
C THR A 49 20.61 -34.56 -49.06
N LEU A 50 21.78 -34.97 -48.58
CA LEU A 50 23.00 -34.17 -48.59
C LEU A 50 23.55 -34.21 -50.02
N ARG A 51 23.45 -33.09 -50.73
CA ARG A 51 23.81 -33.01 -52.14
C ARG A 51 25.33 -32.96 -52.30
N CYS A 52 25.86 -33.87 -53.10
CA CYS A 52 27.24 -33.86 -53.55
C CYS A 52 27.25 -34.29 -55.03
N SER A 53 27.87 -33.50 -55.89
CA SER A 53 28.05 -33.84 -57.30
C SER A 53 29.49 -33.63 -57.74
N PHE A 54 29.93 -34.42 -58.71
CA PHE A 54 31.26 -34.31 -59.32
C PHE A 54 31.14 -34.37 -60.84
N SER A 55 32.13 -33.86 -61.55
CA SER A 55 32.17 -33.89 -63.02
C SER A 55 33.06 -35.04 -63.51
N PRO A 56 32.52 -36.21 -63.88
CA PRO A 56 33.32 -37.34 -64.37
C PRO A 56 33.89 -37.11 -65.78
N GLU A 57 35.06 -37.68 -66.05
CA GLU A 57 35.56 -37.82 -67.42
C GLU A 57 34.67 -38.77 -68.25
N PRO A 58 34.47 -38.51 -69.56
CA PRO A 58 33.71 -39.39 -70.43
C PRO A 58 34.26 -40.83 -70.46
N GLY A 59 33.40 -41.80 -70.14
CA GLY A 59 33.73 -43.24 -70.23
C GLY A 59 34.42 -43.84 -69.00
N PHE A 60 34.44 -43.16 -67.85
CA PHE A 60 34.86 -43.78 -66.58
C PHE A 60 33.94 -44.95 -66.19
N SER A 61 34.46 -45.87 -65.36
CA SER A 61 33.69 -47.00 -64.82
C SER A 61 33.45 -46.84 -63.32
N LEU A 62 32.27 -47.24 -62.83
CA LEU A 62 31.97 -47.28 -61.40
C LEU A 62 32.92 -48.19 -60.60
N ALA A 63 33.61 -49.13 -61.25
CA ALA A 63 34.65 -49.94 -60.60
C ALA A 63 35.90 -49.11 -60.20
N GLN A 64 36.09 -47.93 -60.80
CA GLN A 64 37.18 -46.99 -60.49
C GLN A 64 36.77 -45.94 -59.44
N LEU A 65 35.46 -45.80 -59.16
CA LEU A 65 34.94 -44.82 -58.22
C LEU A 65 35.13 -45.30 -56.78
N ASN A 66 35.83 -44.49 -55.98
CA ASN A 66 35.83 -44.57 -54.52
C ASN A 66 35.14 -43.32 -53.97
N LEU A 67 33.97 -43.51 -53.36
CA LEU A 67 33.16 -42.47 -52.74
C LEU A 67 33.05 -42.75 -51.24
N ILE A 68 33.44 -41.80 -50.42
CA ILE A 68 33.36 -41.89 -48.95
C ILE A 68 32.62 -40.66 -48.43
N TRP A 69 31.59 -40.90 -47.62
CA TRP A 69 30.99 -39.90 -46.75
C TRP A 69 31.49 -40.13 -45.32
N GLN A 70 32.00 -39.08 -44.68
CA GLN A 70 32.39 -39.12 -43.26
C GLN A 70 31.99 -37.85 -42.53
N LEU A 71 31.82 -37.94 -41.22
CA LEU A 71 31.68 -36.78 -40.35
C LEU A 71 32.95 -35.92 -40.42
N THR A 72 32.79 -34.60 -40.55
CA THR A 72 33.90 -33.68 -40.83
C THR A 72 34.81 -33.48 -39.62
N ASP A 73 34.24 -33.55 -38.41
CA ASP A 73 34.90 -33.34 -37.13
C ASP A 73 35.60 -34.62 -36.63
N THR A 74 34.85 -35.71 -36.48
CA THR A 74 35.29 -36.99 -35.90
C THR A 74 35.97 -37.91 -36.89
N LYS A 75 35.85 -37.64 -38.21
CA LYS A 75 36.26 -38.53 -39.31
C LYS A 75 35.60 -39.92 -39.25
N GLN A 76 34.47 -40.05 -38.56
CA GLN A 76 33.71 -41.28 -38.53
C GLN A 76 33.10 -41.55 -39.90
N LEU A 77 33.33 -42.75 -40.44
CA LEU A 77 32.68 -43.23 -41.67
C LEU A 77 31.15 -43.18 -41.50
N VAL A 78 30.46 -42.61 -42.48
CA VAL A 78 29.00 -42.53 -42.56
C VAL A 78 28.48 -43.54 -43.58
N HIS A 79 29.08 -43.55 -44.78
CA HIS A 79 28.72 -44.44 -45.89
C HIS A 79 29.87 -44.52 -46.91
N SER A 80 30.01 -45.63 -47.64
CA SER A 80 31.01 -45.72 -48.72
C SER A 80 30.57 -46.59 -49.90
N PHE A 81 31.17 -46.30 -51.07
CA PHE A 81 31.02 -47.05 -52.31
C PHE A 81 32.41 -47.25 -52.93
N ALA A 82 32.74 -48.50 -53.27
CA ALA A 82 34.02 -48.90 -53.83
C ALA A 82 33.87 -50.20 -54.64
N GLU A 83 34.78 -50.45 -55.58
CA GLU A 83 34.77 -51.67 -56.43
C GLU A 83 33.46 -51.87 -57.22
N GLY A 84 32.77 -50.77 -57.55
CA GLY A 84 31.47 -50.81 -58.23
C GLY A 84 30.31 -51.30 -57.34
N ARG A 85 30.49 -51.33 -56.01
CA ARG A 85 29.49 -51.77 -55.03
C ARG A 85 29.30 -50.76 -53.91
N ASP A 86 28.05 -50.66 -53.47
CA ASP A 86 27.69 -50.01 -52.21
C ASP A 86 28.21 -50.89 -51.04
N GLN A 87 29.05 -50.32 -50.19
CA GLN A 87 29.66 -50.99 -49.03
C GLN A 87 28.80 -50.82 -47.77
N GLY A 88 27.77 -49.98 -47.83
CA GLY A 88 26.74 -49.83 -46.81
C GLY A 88 26.95 -48.70 -45.81
N SER A 89 26.00 -48.61 -44.89
CA SER A 89 25.86 -47.54 -43.91
C SER A 89 26.54 -47.87 -42.58
N ALA A 90 27.67 -47.24 -42.29
CA ALA A 90 28.22 -47.20 -40.93
C ALA A 90 27.37 -46.34 -39.96
N TYR A 91 26.50 -45.49 -40.49
CA TYR A 91 25.63 -44.58 -39.72
C TYR A 91 24.27 -45.23 -39.32
N ALA A 92 24.33 -46.30 -38.52
CA ALA A 92 23.18 -46.99 -37.94
C ALA A 92 22.08 -47.46 -38.94
N ASN A 93 22.48 -47.88 -40.15
CA ASN A 93 21.59 -48.27 -41.25
C ASN A 93 20.53 -47.22 -41.60
N ARG A 94 20.92 -45.94 -41.58
CA ARG A 94 20.06 -44.80 -41.93
C ARG A 94 20.50 -44.07 -43.19
N THR A 95 21.56 -44.51 -43.86
CA THR A 95 22.09 -43.83 -45.04
C THR A 95 22.01 -44.69 -46.29
N ALA A 96 21.81 -44.06 -47.44
CA ALA A 96 21.77 -44.71 -48.76
C ALA A 96 22.29 -43.75 -49.85
N LEU A 97 22.99 -44.30 -50.84
CA LEU A 97 23.40 -43.59 -52.06
C LEU A 97 22.32 -43.73 -53.16
N PHE A 98 22.60 -43.18 -54.34
CA PHE A 98 21.79 -43.31 -55.56
C PHE A 98 22.58 -44.02 -56.66
N PRO A 99 22.71 -45.37 -56.64
CA PRO A 99 23.62 -46.11 -57.52
C PRO A 99 23.46 -45.80 -59.01
N ASP A 100 22.22 -45.71 -59.48
CA ASP A 100 21.87 -45.44 -60.90
C ASP A 100 22.29 -44.04 -61.38
N LEU A 101 22.59 -43.13 -60.45
CA LEU A 101 22.98 -41.74 -60.72
C LEU A 101 24.48 -41.49 -60.46
N LEU A 102 25.22 -42.40 -59.83
CA LEU A 102 26.66 -42.26 -59.60
C LEU A 102 27.44 -42.11 -60.91
N ALA A 103 27.04 -42.85 -61.96
CA ALA A 103 27.64 -42.77 -63.30
C ALA A 103 27.39 -41.41 -64.00
N GLN A 104 26.43 -40.62 -63.48
CA GLN A 104 26.06 -39.30 -63.97
C GLN A 104 26.68 -38.17 -63.09
N GLY A 105 27.58 -38.52 -62.16
CA GLY A 105 28.22 -37.56 -61.25
C GLY A 105 27.48 -37.29 -59.95
N ASN A 106 26.38 -38.00 -59.63
CA ASN A 106 25.62 -37.77 -58.40
C ASN A 106 26.13 -38.62 -57.23
N ALA A 107 26.96 -38.03 -56.37
CA ALA A 107 27.49 -38.62 -55.14
C ALA A 107 26.64 -38.33 -53.89
N SER A 108 25.41 -37.82 -54.04
CA SER A 108 24.56 -37.38 -52.93
C SER A 108 24.19 -38.53 -51.97
N LEU A 109 24.07 -38.21 -50.69
CA LEU A 109 23.71 -39.15 -49.64
C LEU A 109 22.30 -38.86 -49.11
N ARG A 110 21.41 -39.85 -49.12
CA ARG A 110 20.14 -39.78 -48.39
C ARG A 110 20.35 -40.26 -46.95
N LEU A 111 20.03 -39.42 -45.97
CA LEU A 111 20.00 -39.74 -44.55
C LEU A 111 18.55 -39.81 -44.07
N GLN A 112 18.18 -40.91 -43.42
CA GLN A 112 16.81 -41.24 -43.04
C GLN A 112 16.52 -41.00 -41.55
N ARG A 113 15.28 -40.59 -41.25
CA ARG A 113 14.77 -40.35 -39.89
C ARG A 113 15.71 -39.46 -39.06
N VAL A 114 16.02 -38.27 -39.55
CA VAL A 114 16.97 -37.30 -38.98
C VAL A 114 16.72 -37.04 -37.49
N ARG A 115 17.79 -36.83 -36.72
CA ARG A 115 17.83 -36.59 -35.28
C ARG A 115 18.61 -35.32 -35.00
N VAL A 116 18.38 -34.69 -33.85
CA VAL A 116 19.17 -33.53 -33.38
C VAL A 116 20.67 -33.83 -33.37
N ALA A 117 21.06 -35.02 -32.90
CA ALA A 117 22.46 -35.46 -32.86
C ALA A 117 23.12 -35.75 -34.23
N ASP A 118 22.38 -35.63 -35.35
CA ASP A 118 22.98 -35.69 -36.69
C ASP A 118 23.41 -34.31 -37.21
N GLU A 119 23.08 -33.22 -36.49
CA GLU A 119 23.49 -31.86 -36.88
C GLU A 119 25.01 -31.71 -36.89
N GLY A 120 25.53 -31.07 -37.94
CA GLY A 120 26.96 -30.91 -38.13
C GLY A 120 27.37 -30.93 -39.60
N SER A 121 28.64 -31.20 -39.86
CA SER A 121 29.22 -31.15 -41.20
C SER A 121 29.59 -32.54 -41.69
N PHE A 122 29.17 -32.90 -42.91
CA PHE A 122 29.45 -34.17 -43.57
C PHE A 122 30.34 -33.92 -44.79
N THR A 123 31.54 -34.49 -44.81
CA THR A 123 32.43 -34.34 -45.97
C THR A 123 32.24 -35.49 -46.96
N CYS A 124 31.94 -35.12 -48.20
CA CYS A 124 31.91 -36.00 -49.37
C CYS A 124 33.32 -36.06 -49.97
N PHE A 125 33.87 -37.26 -50.11
CA PHE A 125 35.15 -37.53 -50.76
C PHE A 125 34.93 -38.34 -52.01
N VAL A 126 35.42 -37.87 -53.15
CA VAL A 126 35.31 -38.53 -54.44
C VAL A 126 36.72 -38.76 -55.00
N SER A 127 37.01 -39.99 -55.40
CA SER A 127 38.26 -40.35 -56.06
C SER A 127 38.00 -41.30 -57.22
N ILE A 128 38.66 -41.06 -58.36
CA ILE A 128 38.58 -41.90 -59.56
C ILE A 128 39.98 -42.11 -60.16
N ARG A 129 40.66 -40.99 -60.42
CA ARG A 129 42.09 -40.91 -60.79
C ARG A 129 42.71 -39.81 -59.94
N ASP A 130 42.12 -38.63 -60.05
CA ASP A 130 42.31 -37.51 -59.15
C ASP A 130 41.32 -37.59 -57.97
N PHE A 131 41.58 -36.76 -56.96
CA PHE A 131 40.84 -36.69 -55.71
C PHE A 131 40.17 -35.33 -55.56
N GLY A 132 38.98 -35.32 -54.98
CA GLY A 132 38.21 -34.14 -54.66
C GLY A 132 37.40 -34.35 -53.39
N SER A 133 37.16 -33.28 -52.63
CA SER A 133 36.30 -33.34 -51.46
C SER A 133 35.66 -32.01 -51.13
N ALA A 134 34.44 -32.04 -50.64
CA ALA A 134 33.72 -30.86 -50.16
C ALA A 134 32.79 -31.21 -49.00
N ALA A 135 32.53 -30.25 -48.13
CA ALA A 135 31.75 -30.45 -46.91
C ALA A 135 30.35 -29.84 -47.03
N VAL A 136 29.32 -30.64 -46.71
CA VAL A 136 27.93 -30.22 -46.61
C VAL A 136 27.60 -29.97 -45.14
N SER A 137 27.14 -28.77 -44.81
CA SER A 137 26.56 -28.51 -43.49
C SER A 137 25.10 -28.99 -43.46
N LEU A 138 24.76 -29.81 -42.47
CA LEU A 138 23.41 -30.24 -42.14
C LEU A 138 22.96 -29.49 -40.89
N GLN A 139 21.94 -28.65 -41.03
CA GLN A 139 21.28 -27.97 -39.92
C GLN A 139 19.98 -28.69 -39.58
N VAL A 140 19.72 -28.96 -38.31
CA VAL A 140 18.51 -29.70 -37.89
C VAL A 140 17.50 -28.73 -37.31
N ALA A 141 16.22 -28.96 -37.60
CA ALA A 141 15.13 -28.20 -37.02
C ALA A 141 13.92 -29.07 -36.67
N ALA A 142 13.13 -28.61 -35.70
CA ALA A 142 11.81 -29.15 -35.41
C ALA A 142 10.83 -27.99 -35.15
N PRO A 143 9.67 -27.96 -35.82
CA PRO A 143 8.67 -26.93 -35.58
C PRO A 143 8.10 -27.08 -34.17
N TYR A 144 7.99 -25.97 -33.45
CA TYR A 144 7.32 -25.94 -32.16
C TYR A 144 5.84 -26.29 -32.30
N SER A 145 5.30 -26.99 -31.30
CA SER A 145 3.85 -27.25 -31.23
C SER A 145 3.05 -25.93 -31.20
N LYS A 146 1.75 -25.97 -31.51
CA LYS A 146 0.88 -24.82 -31.24
C LYS A 146 0.91 -24.51 -29.72
N PRO A 147 1.28 -23.30 -29.29
CA PRO A 147 1.37 -23.00 -27.86
C PRO A 147 0.04 -23.17 -27.15
N SER A 148 0.09 -23.88 -26.03
CA SER A 148 -0.99 -23.96 -25.05
C SER A 148 -0.95 -22.71 -24.17
N MET A 149 -2.11 -22.08 -23.98
CA MET A 149 -2.26 -20.88 -23.15
C MET A 149 -3.03 -21.25 -21.89
N THR A 150 -2.45 -21.02 -20.72
CA THR A 150 -3.14 -21.12 -19.42
C THR A 150 -3.13 -19.78 -18.70
N LEU A 151 -4.14 -19.58 -17.84
CA LEU A 151 -4.41 -18.32 -17.17
C LEU A 151 -4.66 -18.61 -15.69
N GLU A 152 -3.99 -17.88 -14.80
CA GLU A 152 -4.14 -18.03 -13.34
C GLU A 152 -4.19 -16.65 -12.65
N PRO A 153 -5.24 -16.34 -11.86
CA PRO A 153 -6.49 -17.08 -11.73
C PRO A 153 -7.33 -17.08 -13.03
N ASN A 154 -8.20 -18.08 -13.23
CA ASN A 154 -9.06 -18.22 -14.42
C ASN A 154 -10.56 -17.96 -14.17
N LYS A 155 -10.91 -17.43 -12.99
CA LYS A 155 -12.27 -17.13 -12.56
C LYS A 155 -12.30 -15.79 -11.83
N ASP A 156 -13.49 -15.19 -11.77
CA ASP A 156 -13.82 -14.01 -10.95
C ASP A 156 -12.95 -12.76 -11.21
N LEU A 157 -12.29 -12.73 -12.37
CA LEU A 157 -11.36 -11.69 -12.82
C LEU A 157 -12.03 -10.33 -12.97
N ARG A 158 -11.45 -9.28 -12.39
CA ARG A 158 -11.92 -7.89 -12.47
C ARG A 158 -10.88 -6.99 -13.18
N PRO A 159 -11.30 -5.86 -13.76
CA PRO A 159 -10.37 -4.80 -14.13
C PRO A 159 -9.54 -4.35 -12.90
N GLY A 160 -8.23 -4.26 -13.05
CA GLY A 160 -7.27 -4.01 -11.95
C GLY A 160 -6.64 -5.26 -11.34
N ASP A 161 -7.18 -6.46 -11.58
CA ASP A 161 -6.56 -7.70 -11.09
C ASP A 161 -5.24 -7.98 -11.80
N THR A 162 -4.27 -8.53 -11.08
CA THR A 162 -3.02 -9.04 -11.66
C THR A 162 -3.16 -10.51 -12.00
N VAL A 163 -3.03 -10.87 -13.28
CA VAL A 163 -3.07 -12.25 -13.74
C VAL A 163 -1.73 -12.73 -14.27
N THR A 164 -1.53 -14.04 -14.20
CA THR A 164 -0.38 -14.74 -14.77
C THR A 164 -0.85 -15.55 -15.97
N ILE A 165 -0.35 -15.20 -17.16
CA ILE A 165 -0.59 -15.92 -18.40
C ILE A 165 0.63 -16.79 -18.68
N THR A 166 0.45 -18.10 -18.80
CA THR A 166 1.51 -19.02 -19.20
C THR A 166 1.29 -19.48 -20.63
N CYS A 167 2.31 -19.31 -21.45
CA CYS A 167 2.46 -19.90 -22.77
C CYS A 167 3.37 -21.14 -22.63
N SER A 168 2.95 -22.29 -23.17
CA SER A 168 3.79 -23.50 -23.20
C SER A 168 3.74 -24.17 -24.56
N SER A 169 4.90 -24.42 -25.15
CA SER A 169 5.05 -25.12 -26.43
C SER A 169 6.18 -26.13 -26.36
N TYR A 170 6.04 -27.24 -27.08
CA TYR A 170 6.81 -28.45 -26.86
C TYR A 170 7.48 -28.96 -28.14
N ARG A 171 8.58 -29.71 -27.96
CA ARG A 171 9.27 -30.51 -28.97
C ARG A 171 9.80 -29.76 -30.21
N GLY A 172 10.20 -28.50 -30.06
CA GLY A 172 10.87 -27.75 -31.13
C GLY A 172 12.39 -27.81 -31.06
N TYR A 173 13.07 -27.36 -32.11
CA TYR A 173 14.53 -27.29 -32.16
C TYR A 173 15.01 -26.35 -33.29
N PRO A 174 16.07 -25.53 -33.10
CA PRO A 174 16.82 -25.30 -31.86
C PRO A 174 16.02 -24.44 -30.87
N GLU A 175 16.67 -23.88 -29.84
CA GLU A 175 16.06 -22.98 -28.86
C GLU A 175 15.24 -21.85 -29.54
N ALA A 176 14.07 -21.52 -28.99
CA ALA A 176 13.12 -20.59 -29.60
C ALA A 176 13.41 -19.13 -29.25
N GLU A 177 13.01 -18.23 -30.17
CA GLU A 177 12.77 -16.83 -29.85
C GLU A 177 11.29 -16.68 -29.44
N VAL A 178 11.03 -16.13 -28.24
CA VAL A 178 9.66 -16.00 -27.71
C VAL A 178 9.27 -14.54 -27.56
N PHE A 179 8.17 -14.15 -28.21
CA PHE A 179 7.64 -12.79 -28.17
C PHE A 179 6.21 -12.79 -27.63
N TRP A 180 5.87 -11.77 -26.84
CA TRP A 180 4.50 -11.49 -26.42
C TRP A 180 4.02 -10.20 -27.11
N GLN A 181 2.77 -10.21 -27.56
CA GLN A 181 2.12 -9.03 -28.13
C GLN A 181 0.65 -8.97 -27.70
N ASP A 182 0.07 -7.78 -27.66
CA ASP A 182 -1.36 -7.59 -27.41
C ASP A 182 -2.21 -7.92 -28.67
N GLY A 183 -3.52 -7.64 -28.62
CA GLY A 183 -4.45 -7.83 -29.73
C GLY A 183 -4.27 -6.81 -30.87
N GLN A 184 -3.49 -5.76 -30.63
CA GLN A 184 -3.19 -4.66 -31.54
C GLN A 184 -1.80 -4.81 -32.18
N GLY A 185 -0.99 -5.78 -31.72
CA GLY A 185 0.36 -6.05 -32.20
C GLY A 185 1.46 -5.26 -31.46
N ALA A 186 1.15 -4.59 -30.35
CA ALA A 186 2.16 -3.93 -29.53
C ALA A 186 2.94 -4.96 -28.70
N ALA A 187 4.27 -4.87 -28.69
CA ALA A 187 5.14 -5.80 -27.99
C ALA A 187 5.03 -5.64 -26.46
N LEU A 188 4.79 -6.76 -25.77
CA LEU A 188 4.65 -6.83 -24.31
C LEU A 188 5.94 -7.37 -23.70
N THR A 189 6.85 -6.47 -23.32
CA THR A 189 8.16 -6.83 -22.72
C THR A 189 8.19 -6.73 -21.20
N GLY A 190 7.17 -6.12 -20.59
CA GLY A 190 7.09 -5.93 -19.14
C GLY A 190 6.75 -7.23 -18.40
N ASN A 191 7.55 -7.58 -17.39
CA ASN A 191 7.29 -8.68 -16.45
C ASN A 191 7.04 -10.05 -17.13
N VAL A 192 7.84 -10.34 -18.16
CA VAL A 192 7.91 -11.64 -18.85
C VAL A 192 9.09 -12.45 -18.33
N THR A 193 8.87 -13.74 -18.05
CA THR A 193 9.95 -14.71 -17.80
C THR A 193 9.81 -15.91 -18.74
N THR A 194 10.88 -16.24 -19.45
CA THR A 194 10.93 -17.41 -20.36
C THR A 194 11.97 -18.39 -19.87
N SER A 195 11.62 -19.67 -19.82
CA SER A 195 12.54 -20.78 -19.62
C SER A 195 12.36 -21.82 -20.73
N GLN A 196 13.46 -22.46 -21.12
CA GLN A 196 13.50 -23.49 -22.16
C GLN A 196 14.30 -24.67 -21.62
N MET A 197 13.82 -25.88 -21.83
CA MET A 197 14.47 -27.11 -21.33
C MET A 197 14.53 -28.15 -22.45
N ALA A 198 15.72 -28.67 -22.72
CA ALA A 198 15.89 -29.78 -23.66
C ALA A 198 15.53 -31.12 -23.00
N ASN A 199 14.84 -31.99 -23.74
CA ASN A 199 14.59 -33.37 -23.35
C ASN A 199 15.74 -34.30 -23.79
N GLU A 200 15.62 -35.60 -23.46
CA GLU A 200 16.63 -36.62 -23.79
C GLU A 200 16.93 -36.77 -25.30
N GLN A 201 16.03 -36.30 -26.17
CA GLN A 201 16.19 -36.32 -27.63
C GLN A 201 16.81 -35.01 -28.17
N GLY A 202 17.15 -34.07 -27.29
CA GLY A 202 17.67 -32.74 -27.62
C GLY A 202 16.61 -31.72 -28.03
N LEU A 203 15.32 -32.08 -28.05
CA LEU A 203 14.23 -31.16 -28.40
C LEU A 203 13.86 -30.28 -27.20
N PHE A 204 13.59 -29.01 -27.46
CA PHE A 204 13.26 -28.01 -26.44
C PHE A 204 11.75 -27.93 -26.18
N ASP A 205 11.41 -27.85 -24.90
CA ASP A 205 10.12 -27.44 -24.39
C ASP A 205 10.24 -26.02 -23.79
N VAL A 206 9.38 -25.13 -24.25
CA VAL A 206 9.33 -23.69 -23.96
C VAL A 206 8.22 -23.42 -22.95
N ARG A 207 8.54 -22.70 -21.88
CA ARG A 207 7.57 -22.12 -20.95
C ARG A 207 7.85 -20.63 -20.79
N SER A 208 6.93 -19.79 -21.25
CA SER A 208 6.99 -18.34 -21.05
C SER A 208 5.81 -17.87 -20.21
N VAL A 209 6.05 -16.95 -19.30
CA VAL A 209 5.09 -16.46 -18.31
C VAL A 209 5.04 -14.95 -18.37
N LEU A 210 3.88 -14.39 -18.65
CA LEU A 210 3.59 -12.95 -18.67
C LEU A 210 2.71 -12.60 -17.46
N ARG A 211 3.12 -11.60 -16.67
CA ARG A 211 2.30 -11.04 -15.57
C ARG A 211 1.76 -9.68 -15.98
N VAL A 212 0.43 -9.52 -15.97
CA VAL A 212 -0.24 -8.31 -16.46
C VAL A 212 -1.39 -7.88 -15.55
N VAL A 213 -1.59 -6.57 -15.42
CA VAL A 213 -2.75 -5.96 -14.75
C VAL A 213 -3.88 -5.80 -15.77
N LEU A 214 -5.07 -6.30 -15.47
CA LEU A 214 -6.18 -6.35 -16.43
C LEU A 214 -6.86 -5.00 -16.64
N GLY A 215 -7.15 -4.68 -17.91
CA GLY A 215 -7.99 -3.56 -18.33
C GLY A 215 -9.47 -3.95 -18.45
N ALA A 216 -10.17 -3.41 -19.46
CA ALA A 216 -11.58 -3.74 -19.73
C ALA A 216 -11.74 -5.05 -20.53
N ASN A 217 -10.91 -5.23 -21.56
CA ASN A 217 -10.77 -6.44 -22.36
C ASN A 217 -9.37 -6.46 -22.98
N GLY A 218 -8.77 -7.64 -23.12
CA GLY A 218 -7.41 -7.77 -23.67
C GLY A 218 -7.19 -9.12 -24.32
N THR A 219 -6.71 -9.12 -25.56
CA THR A 219 -6.17 -10.31 -26.21
C THR A 219 -4.67 -10.31 -26.03
N TYR A 220 -4.12 -11.45 -25.60
CA TYR A 220 -2.70 -11.66 -25.37
C TYR A 220 -2.23 -12.81 -26.25
N ASN A 221 -1.23 -12.52 -27.06
CA ASN A 221 -0.68 -13.43 -28.06
C ASN A 221 0.75 -13.79 -27.69
N CYS A 222 1.05 -15.09 -27.63
CA CYS A 222 2.40 -15.63 -27.49
C CYS A 222 2.85 -16.18 -28.84
N LEU A 223 4.02 -15.73 -29.31
CA LEU A 223 4.65 -16.09 -30.57
C LEU A 223 5.94 -16.85 -30.27
N VAL A 224 6.01 -18.13 -30.64
CA VAL A 224 7.21 -18.97 -30.47
C VAL A 224 7.82 -19.18 -31.85
N ARG A 225 8.90 -18.47 -32.14
CA ARG A 225 9.61 -18.50 -33.43
C ARG A 225 10.72 -19.53 -33.41
N ASN A 226 10.75 -20.37 -34.44
CA ASN A 226 11.90 -21.21 -34.75
C ASN A 226 12.91 -20.40 -35.62
N PRO A 227 14.14 -20.14 -35.16
CA PRO A 227 15.09 -19.27 -35.87
C PRO A 227 15.66 -19.90 -37.14
N VAL A 228 15.58 -21.23 -37.30
CA VAL A 228 16.07 -21.94 -38.50
C VAL A 228 14.98 -22.03 -39.56
N LEU A 229 13.76 -22.39 -39.15
CA LEU A 229 12.61 -22.50 -40.07
C LEU A 229 11.98 -21.16 -40.43
N GLN A 230 12.31 -20.09 -39.68
CA GLN A 230 11.66 -18.77 -39.77
C GLN A 230 10.12 -18.90 -39.70
N GLN A 231 9.67 -19.84 -38.88
CA GLN A 231 8.27 -20.20 -38.69
C GLN A 231 7.83 -19.90 -37.26
N ASP A 232 6.68 -19.25 -37.16
CA ASP A 232 6.08 -18.89 -35.88
C ASP A 232 4.94 -19.83 -35.49
N ALA A 233 4.99 -20.36 -34.28
CA ALA A 233 3.88 -21.05 -33.64
C ALA A 233 3.19 -20.10 -32.67
N GLN A 234 1.93 -19.71 -32.96
CA GLN A 234 1.20 -18.72 -32.16
C GLN A 234 0.09 -19.32 -31.29
N GLY A 235 0.03 -18.89 -30.04
CA GLY A 235 -1.06 -19.12 -29.10
C GLY A 235 -1.71 -17.79 -28.71
N SER A 236 -3.02 -17.76 -28.55
CA SER A 236 -3.75 -16.55 -28.14
C SER A 236 -4.76 -16.86 -27.04
N VAL A 237 -4.90 -15.92 -26.10
CA VAL A 237 -5.95 -15.94 -25.07
C VAL A 237 -6.61 -14.57 -25.05
N THR A 238 -7.94 -14.54 -25.11
CA THR A 238 -8.71 -13.30 -24.92
C THR A 238 -9.28 -13.31 -23.51
N ILE A 239 -8.77 -12.40 -22.69
CA ILE A 239 -9.25 -12.19 -21.33
C ILE A 239 -10.30 -11.10 -21.40
N THR A 240 -11.55 -11.49 -21.17
CA THR A 240 -12.62 -10.58 -20.79
C THR A 240 -12.72 -10.68 -19.27
N PRO A 241 -12.03 -9.80 -18.50
CA PRO A 241 -12.33 -9.69 -17.09
C PRO A 241 -13.82 -9.39 -16.94
N HIS A 242 -14.45 -10.03 -15.97
CA HIS A 242 -15.77 -9.65 -15.53
C HIS A 242 -15.73 -8.21 -15.01
N ARG A 243 -16.15 -7.28 -15.86
CA ARG A 243 -17.32 -6.49 -15.44
C ARG A 243 -18.39 -7.51 -15.08
N SER A 244 -18.90 -7.42 -13.85
CA SER A 244 -19.67 -8.46 -13.17
C SER A 244 -20.62 -9.24 -14.10
N PRO A 245 -20.70 -10.59 -14.01
CA PRO A 245 -21.75 -11.36 -14.65
C PRO A 245 -23.07 -11.30 -13.86
N THR A 246 -23.19 -10.37 -12.91
CA THR A 246 -24.44 -9.62 -12.77
C THR A 246 -24.29 -8.36 -13.62
N GLY A 247 -25.16 -8.11 -14.61
CA GLY A 247 -26.60 -8.25 -14.38
C GLY A 247 -27.05 -7.33 -13.24
N ALA A 248 -26.20 -6.38 -12.84
CA ALA A 248 -26.39 -5.46 -11.73
C ALA A 248 -26.03 -4.05 -12.16
N VAL A 249 -26.99 -3.15 -11.95
CA VAL A 249 -26.75 -1.72 -12.04
C VAL A 249 -25.66 -1.35 -11.01
N GLU A 250 -24.60 -0.67 -11.41
CA GLU A 250 -23.60 -0.20 -10.45
C GLU A 250 -24.22 0.91 -9.60
N VAL A 251 -24.40 0.65 -8.30
CA VAL A 251 -24.95 1.59 -7.33
C VAL A 251 -23.83 2.12 -6.45
N GLN A 252 -23.63 3.43 -6.48
CA GLN A 252 -22.62 4.16 -5.75
C GLN A 252 -23.25 4.88 -4.55
N VAL A 253 -22.63 4.73 -3.38
CA VAL A 253 -23.02 5.33 -2.10
C VAL A 253 -21.77 5.82 -1.37
N PRO A 254 -21.88 6.80 -0.44
CA PRO A 254 -20.76 7.16 0.44
C PRO A 254 -20.33 5.99 1.33
N GLU A 255 -19.03 5.83 1.56
CA GLU A 255 -18.48 4.88 2.55
C GLU A 255 -18.66 5.41 3.98
N ASP A 256 -18.46 6.73 4.17
CA ASP A 256 -18.69 7.41 5.44
C ASP A 256 -20.19 7.55 5.76
N PRO A 257 -20.59 7.45 7.05
CA PRO A 257 -21.98 7.66 7.45
C PRO A 257 -22.45 9.09 7.18
N VAL A 258 -23.67 9.24 6.69
CA VAL A 258 -24.33 10.54 6.55
C VAL A 258 -24.71 11.02 7.96
N VAL A 259 -24.02 12.04 8.47
CA VAL A 259 -24.38 12.67 9.75
C VAL A 259 -25.56 13.62 9.54
N ALA A 260 -26.63 13.45 10.31
CA ALA A 260 -27.84 14.26 10.25
C ALA A 260 -28.23 14.85 11.61
N LEU A 261 -28.68 16.11 11.62
CA LEU A 261 -29.16 16.74 12.84
C LEU A 261 -30.63 16.39 13.13
N VAL A 262 -30.95 16.10 14.39
CA VAL A 262 -32.34 15.88 14.82
C VAL A 262 -33.22 17.09 14.46
N GLY A 263 -34.36 16.83 13.82
CA GLY A 263 -35.29 17.83 13.32
C GLY A 263 -34.96 18.44 11.96
N SER A 264 -33.74 18.23 11.43
CA SER A 264 -33.34 18.69 10.09
C SER A 264 -33.76 17.71 8.98
N ASP A 265 -33.59 18.12 7.72
CA ASP A 265 -33.71 17.24 6.56
C ASP A 265 -32.32 16.68 6.18
N ALA A 266 -32.24 15.39 5.88
CA ALA A 266 -31.04 14.70 5.43
C ALA A 266 -31.22 14.16 4.00
N THR A 267 -30.11 14.00 3.26
CA THR A 267 -30.12 13.37 1.93
C THR A 267 -29.22 12.15 1.92
N LEU A 268 -29.83 10.96 1.88
CA LEU A 268 -29.14 9.69 1.73
C LEU A 268 -28.74 9.55 0.26
N ARG A 269 -27.43 9.68 0.00
CA ARG A 269 -26.91 9.72 -1.37
C ARG A 269 -26.87 8.32 -1.96
N CYS A 270 -27.50 8.16 -3.12
CA CYS A 270 -27.45 6.95 -3.94
C CYS A 270 -27.41 7.38 -5.40
N SER A 271 -26.45 6.88 -6.17
CA SER A 271 -26.36 7.14 -7.61
C SER A 271 -26.10 5.87 -8.39
N PHE A 272 -26.52 5.86 -9.65
CA PHE A 272 -26.33 4.77 -10.60
C PHE A 272 -25.94 5.31 -11.97
N SER A 273 -25.32 4.47 -12.80
CA SER A 273 -24.95 4.84 -14.18
C SER A 273 -26.01 4.34 -15.19
N PRO A 274 -26.89 5.20 -15.73
CA PRO A 274 -27.87 4.79 -16.74
C PRO A 274 -27.21 4.56 -18.13
N GLU A 275 -27.73 3.58 -18.88
CA GLU A 275 -27.30 3.34 -20.27
C GLU A 275 -27.82 4.42 -21.25
N PRO A 276 -27.13 4.66 -22.38
CA PRO A 276 -27.64 5.54 -23.44
C PRO A 276 -29.01 5.08 -23.97
N GLY A 277 -30.01 5.95 -23.92
CA GLY A 277 -31.39 5.64 -24.31
C GLY A 277 -32.28 5.09 -23.18
N PHE A 278 -31.80 5.11 -21.93
CA PHE A 278 -32.60 4.84 -20.73
C PHE A 278 -33.87 5.70 -20.64
N SER A 279 -34.96 5.11 -20.12
CA SER A 279 -36.22 5.78 -19.84
C SER A 279 -36.72 5.43 -18.44
N LEU A 280 -37.24 6.42 -17.71
CA LEU A 280 -37.78 6.26 -16.35
C LEU A 280 -38.93 5.24 -16.26
N ALA A 281 -39.62 4.93 -17.36
CA ALA A 281 -40.63 3.88 -17.40
C ALA A 281 -40.04 2.47 -17.14
N GLN A 282 -38.74 2.28 -17.35
CA GLN A 282 -38.02 1.03 -17.10
C GLN A 282 -37.39 0.98 -15.70
N LEU A 283 -37.36 2.10 -14.96
CA LEU A 283 -36.75 2.18 -13.64
C LEU A 283 -37.70 1.64 -12.55
N ASN A 284 -37.17 0.73 -11.73
CA ASN A 284 -37.72 0.34 -10.44
C ASN A 284 -36.68 0.67 -9.36
N LEU A 285 -36.97 1.67 -8.53
CA LEU A 285 -36.12 2.13 -7.42
C LEU A 285 -36.86 1.88 -6.10
N ILE A 286 -36.21 1.18 -5.18
CA ILE A 286 -36.74 0.87 -3.86
C ILE A 286 -35.73 1.30 -2.80
N TRP A 287 -36.18 2.10 -1.84
CA TRP A 287 -35.46 2.33 -0.59
C TRP A 287 -36.13 1.53 0.52
N GLN A 288 -35.34 0.81 1.31
CA GLN A 288 -35.81 0.06 2.48
C GLN A 288 -34.83 0.17 3.65
N LEU A 289 -35.30 -0.08 4.87
CA LEU A 289 -34.43 -0.30 6.02
C LEU A 289 -33.64 -1.60 5.83
N THR A 290 -32.32 -1.58 6.07
CA THR A 290 -31.42 -2.72 5.81
C THR A 290 -31.71 -3.92 6.73
N ASP A 291 -32.11 -3.65 7.97
CA ASP A 291 -32.31 -4.63 9.04
C ASP A 291 -33.68 -5.33 8.97
N THR A 292 -34.75 -4.54 8.93
CA THR A 292 -36.16 -4.97 8.96
C THR A 292 -36.73 -5.23 7.57
N LYS A 293 -36.05 -4.76 6.50
CA LYS A 293 -36.52 -4.78 5.11
C LYS A 293 -37.84 -4.02 4.91
N GLN A 294 -38.20 -3.12 5.83
CA GLN A 294 -39.37 -2.29 5.71
C GLN A 294 -39.18 -1.29 4.56
N LEU A 295 -40.16 -1.23 3.65
CA LEU A 295 -40.22 -0.23 2.59
C LEU A 295 -40.19 1.19 3.19
N VAL A 296 -39.32 2.04 2.65
CA VAL A 296 -39.16 3.45 3.04
C VAL A 296 -39.76 4.37 1.95
N HIS A 297 -39.47 4.06 0.68
CA HIS A 297 -39.94 4.82 -0.48
C HIS A 297 -39.76 4.00 -1.77
N SER A 298 -40.58 4.20 -2.80
CA SER A 298 -40.38 3.55 -4.11
C SER A 298 -40.81 4.38 -5.31
N PHE A 299 -40.19 4.10 -6.45
CA PHE A 299 -40.50 4.65 -7.76
C PHE A 299 -40.54 3.53 -8.79
N ALA A 300 -41.61 3.44 -9.56
CA ALA A 300 -41.82 2.39 -10.57
C ALA A 300 -42.78 2.88 -11.66
N GLU A 301 -42.71 2.32 -12.86
CA GLU A 301 -43.59 2.65 -14.00
C GLU A 301 -43.49 4.14 -14.42
N GLY A 302 -42.34 4.79 -14.18
CA GLY A 302 -42.14 6.21 -14.46
C GLY A 302 -42.84 7.17 -13.49
N ARG A 303 -43.35 6.67 -12.36
CA ARG A 303 -44.03 7.46 -11.32
C ARG A 303 -43.49 7.18 -9.92
N ASP A 304 -43.50 8.22 -9.10
CA ASP A 304 -43.26 8.13 -7.66
C ASP A 304 -44.47 7.44 -7.00
N GLN A 305 -44.22 6.36 -6.25
CA GLN A 305 -45.26 5.57 -5.55
C GLN A 305 -45.47 6.07 -4.11
N GLY A 306 -44.59 6.96 -3.63
CA GLY A 306 -44.70 7.64 -2.36
C GLY A 306 -43.95 7.00 -1.19
N SER A 307 -44.18 7.59 -0.01
CA SER A 307 -43.49 7.28 1.23
C SER A 307 -44.26 6.28 2.08
N ALA A 308 -43.64 5.13 2.37
CA ALA A 308 -44.10 4.24 3.45
C ALA A 308 -43.53 4.66 4.83
N TYR A 309 -42.61 5.64 4.84
CA TYR A 309 -41.93 6.13 6.04
C TYR A 309 -42.60 7.42 6.59
N ALA A 310 -43.87 7.29 6.97
CA ALA A 310 -44.68 8.35 7.59
C ALA A 310 -44.76 9.69 6.81
N ASN A 311 -44.73 9.64 5.47
CA ASN A 311 -44.75 10.82 4.59
C ASN A 311 -43.61 11.81 4.88
N ARG A 312 -42.43 11.28 5.20
CA ARG A 312 -41.20 12.05 5.46
C ARG A 312 -40.13 11.87 4.40
N THR A 313 -40.39 11.09 3.36
CA THR A 313 -39.38 10.77 2.33
C THR A 313 -39.81 11.26 0.95
N ALA A 314 -38.83 11.75 0.18
CA ALA A 314 -39.03 12.24 -1.19
C ALA A 314 -37.79 11.95 -2.05
N LEU A 315 -38.01 11.62 -3.33
CA LEU A 315 -36.97 11.49 -4.35
C LEU A 315 -36.72 12.82 -5.09
N PHE A 316 -35.82 12.80 -6.08
CA PHE A 316 -35.52 13.92 -6.97
C PHE A 316 -35.86 13.56 -8.44
N PRO A 317 -37.13 13.64 -8.88
CA PRO A 317 -37.59 13.11 -10.17
C PRO A 317 -36.78 13.59 -11.38
N ASP A 318 -36.46 14.90 -11.42
CA ASP A 318 -35.72 15.53 -12.52
C ASP A 318 -34.26 15.05 -12.64
N LEU A 319 -33.73 14.43 -11.58
CA LEU A 319 -32.36 13.92 -11.50
C LEU A 319 -32.28 12.38 -11.60
N LEU A 320 -33.40 11.65 -11.47
CA LEU A 320 -33.44 10.19 -11.68
C LEU A 320 -32.97 9.81 -13.09
N ALA A 321 -33.34 10.61 -14.11
CA ALA A 321 -32.91 10.39 -15.49
C ALA A 321 -31.38 10.53 -15.68
N GLN A 322 -30.72 11.23 -14.76
CA GLN A 322 -29.28 11.48 -14.73
C GLN A 322 -28.54 10.51 -13.80
N GLY A 323 -29.24 9.50 -13.25
CA GLY A 323 -28.65 8.51 -12.35
C GLY A 323 -28.74 8.84 -10.86
N ASN A 324 -29.41 9.92 -10.45
CA ASN A 324 -29.50 10.28 -9.03
C ASN A 324 -30.71 9.64 -8.35
N ALA A 325 -30.48 8.54 -7.62
CA ALA A 325 -31.47 7.80 -6.83
C ALA A 325 -31.55 8.23 -5.35
N SER A 326 -30.94 9.38 -4.99
CA SER A 326 -30.85 9.83 -3.59
C SER A 326 -32.22 10.06 -2.95
N LEU A 327 -32.32 9.77 -1.65
CA LEU A 327 -33.54 9.96 -0.88
C LEU A 327 -33.39 11.13 0.09
N ARG A 328 -34.30 12.10 0.05
CA ARG A 328 -34.42 13.12 1.10
C ARG A 328 -35.34 12.60 2.20
N LEU A 329 -34.82 12.52 3.43
CA LEU A 329 -35.56 12.20 4.65
C LEU A 329 -35.77 13.49 5.46
N GLN A 330 -37.02 13.77 5.82
CA GLN A 330 -37.41 15.02 6.46
C GLN A 330 -37.64 14.90 7.97
N ARG A 331 -37.26 15.94 8.70
CA ARG A 331 -37.40 16.04 10.17
C ARG A 331 -36.82 14.83 10.89
N VAL A 332 -35.53 14.55 10.70
CA VAL A 332 -34.81 13.36 11.23
C VAL A 332 -35.00 13.19 12.74
N ARG A 333 -35.06 11.94 13.21
CA ARG A 333 -35.28 11.51 14.60
C ARG A 333 -34.17 10.53 14.99
N VAL A 334 -33.90 10.41 16.29
CA VAL A 334 -32.97 9.39 16.84
C VAL A 334 -33.34 7.98 16.36
N ALA A 335 -34.62 7.63 16.34
CA ALA A 335 -35.10 6.33 15.88
C ALA A 335 -35.00 6.08 14.35
N ASP A 336 -34.54 7.06 13.55
CA ASP A 336 -34.21 6.83 12.14
C ASP A 336 -32.73 6.42 11.95
N GLU A 337 -31.90 6.44 13.00
CA GLU A 337 -30.49 6.03 12.93
C GLU A 337 -30.36 4.56 12.55
N GLY A 338 -29.42 4.27 11.64
CA GLY A 338 -29.21 2.92 11.12
C GLY A 338 -28.89 2.92 9.63
N SER A 339 -29.15 1.78 8.99
CA SER A 339 -28.79 1.59 7.59
C SER A 339 -30.02 1.50 6.68
N PHE A 340 -29.92 2.15 5.52
CA PHE A 340 -30.92 2.21 4.48
C PHE A 340 -30.33 1.63 3.18
N THR A 341 -30.90 0.56 2.64
CA THR A 341 -30.48 0.02 1.34
C THR A 341 -31.25 0.67 0.20
N CYS A 342 -30.49 1.21 -0.76
CA CYS A 342 -30.97 1.66 -2.05
C CYS A 342 -30.88 0.51 -3.06
N PHE A 343 -32.00 0.13 -3.66
CA PHE A 343 -32.11 -0.89 -4.70
C PHE A 343 -32.50 -0.23 -6.02
N VAL A 344 -31.71 -0.45 -7.07
CA VAL A 344 -31.93 0.11 -8.40
C VAL A 344 -32.05 -1.03 -9.40
N SER A 345 -33.16 -1.08 -10.13
CA SER A 345 -33.34 -2.03 -11.23
C SER A 345 -33.87 -1.34 -12.49
N ILE A 346 -33.37 -1.76 -13.66
CA ILE A 346 -33.73 -1.19 -14.97
C ILE A 346 -34.01 -2.34 -15.97
N ARG A 347 -32.99 -3.17 -16.15
CA ARG A 347 -33.04 -4.51 -16.78
C ARG A 347 -32.37 -5.52 -15.85
N ASP A 348 -31.31 -5.01 -15.23
CA ASP A 348 -30.43 -5.59 -14.23
C ASP A 348 -30.78 -5.09 -12.82
N PHE A 349 -30.13 -5.62 -11.77
CA PHE A 349 -30.44 -5.33 -10.36
C PHE A 349 -29.19 -4.98 -9.54
N GLY A 350 -29.11 -3.74 -9.07
CA GLY A 350 -28.05 -3.24 -8.19
C GLY A 350 -28.57 -2.86 -6.81
N SER A 351 -27.69 -2.93 -5.80
CA SER A 351 -28.03 -2.46 -4.46
C SER A 351 -26.81 -2.04 -3.65
N ALA A 352 -26.93 -0.95 -2.89
CA ALA A 352 -25.92 -0.54 -1.92
C ALA A 352 -26.58 0.09 -0.68
N ALA A 353 -25.91 0.02 0.47
CA ALA A 353 -26.44 0.47 1.75
C ALA A 353 -25.76 1.78 2.20
N VAL A 354 -26.58 2.76 2.59
CA VAL A 354 -26.14 4.02 3.20
C VAL A 354 -26.30 3.89 4.71
N SER A 355 -25.32 4.33 5.48
CA SER A 355 -25.45 4.50 6.93
C SER A 355 -25.87 5.94 7.25
N LEU A 356 -26.91 6.09 8.07
CA LEU A 356 -27.38 7.37 8.61
C LEU A 356 -27.00 7.40 10.10
N GLN A 357 -26.12 8.32 10.47
CA GLN A 357 -25.76 8.60 11.86
C GLN A 357 -26.50 9.85 12.32
N VAL A 358 -27.12 9.79 13.50
CA VAL A 358 -27.91 10.92 14.02
C VAL A 358 -27.13 11.66 15.09
N ALA A 359 -27.25 12.98 15.12
CA ALA A 359 -26.66 13.80 16.16
C ALA A 359 -27.57 14.97 16.58
N ALA A 360 -27.40 15.44 17.81
CA ALA A 360 -27.99 16.68 18.29
C ALA A 360 -26.97 17.45 19.16
N PRO A 361 -26.74 18.75 18.89
CA PRO A 361 -25.83 19.54 19.69
C PRO A 361 -26.39 19.74 21.10
N TYR A 362 -25.53 19.57 22.09
CA TYR A 362 -25.87 19.81 23.49
C TYR A 362 -26.18 21.29 23.75
N SER A 363 -27.18 21.56 24.60
CA SER A 363 -27.46 22.93 25.05
C SER A 363 -26.22 23.52 25.77
N LYS A 364 -26.08 24.85 25.78
CA LYS A 364 -25.04 25.48 26.62
C LYS A 364 -25.18 25.02 28.08
N PRO A 365 -24.13 24.46 28.73
CA PRO A 365 -24.25 23.95 30.08
C PRO A 365 -24.66 25.03 31.08
N SER A 366 -25.69 24.72 31.86
CA SER A 366 -26.11 25.49 33.03
C SER A 366 -25.26 25.06 34.23
N MET A 367 -24.65 26.04 34.90
CA MET A 367 -23.78 25.82 36.06
C MET A 367 -24.52 26.25 37.33
N THR A 368 -24.65 25.35 38.31
CA THR A 368 -25.20 25.67 39.64
C THR A 368 -24.22 25.31 40.73
N LEU A 369 -24.08 26.21 41.71
CA LEU A 369 -23.15 26.08 42.84
C LEU A 369 -23.95 25.88 44.13
N GLU A 370 -23.52 24.94 44.98
CA GLU A 370 -24.15 24.69 46.28
C GLU A 370 -23.09 24.38 47.36
N PRO A 371 -23.07 25.10 48.50
CA PRO A 371 -23.84 26.33 48.78
C PRO A 371 -23.43 27.52 47.89
N ASN A 372 -24.31 28.51 47.70
CA ASN A 372 -24.10 29.67 46.83
C ASN A 372 -23.92 31.01 47.58
N LYS A 373 -23.84 30.97 48.91
CA LYS A 373 -23.69 32.13 49.81
C LYS A 373 -22.67 31.82 50.89
N ASP A 374 -22.13 32.87 51.51
CA ASP A 374 -21.27 32.83 52.69
C ASP A 374 -19.99 31.99 52.54
N LEU A 375 -19.56 31.77 51.30
CA LEU A 375 -18.43 30.94 50.90
C LEU A 375 -17.08 31.51 51.34
N ARG A 376 -16.25 30.64 51.92
CA ARG A 376 -14.91 30.93 52.41
C ARG A 376 -13.87 29.99 51.75
N PRO A 377 -12.61 30.43 51.61
CA PRO A 377 -11.52 29.52 51.26
C PRO A 377 -11.42 28.37 52.27
N GLY A 378 -11.34 27.14 51.78
CA GLY A 378 -11.43 25.91 52.58
C GLY A 378 -12.81 25.25 52.62
N ASP A 379 -13.88 25.93 52.21
CA ASP A 379 -15.21 25.31 52.13
C ASP A 379 -15.27 24.28 51.01
N THR A 380 -15.99 23.17 51.24
CA THR A 380 -16.29 22.18 50.18
C THR A 380 -17.58 22.55 49.47
N VAL A 381 -17.48 22.89 48.18
CA VAL A 381 -18.64 23.17 47.33
C VAL A 381 -18.93 22.05 46.36
N THR A 382 -20.20 21.96 45.97
CA THR A 382 -20.68 21.07 44.90
C THR A 382 -21.07 21.93 43.70
N ILE A 383 -20.38 21.73 42.57
CA ILE A 383 -20.67 22.39 41.30
C ILE A 383 -21.38 21.38 40.41
N THR A 384 -22.61 21.68 40.02
CA THR A 384 -23.34 20.87 39.05
C THR A 384 -23.34 21.55 37.69
N CYS A 385 -22.90 20.81 36.68
CA CYS A 385 -23.06 21.09 35.26
C CYS A 385 -24.29 20.33 34.76
N SER A 386 -25.21 21.01 34.07
CA SER A 386 -26.36 20.37 33.43
C SER A 386 -26.54 20.87 32.01
N SER A 387 -26.58 19.95 31.05
CA SER A 387 -26.79 20.22 29.63
C SER A 387 -27.81 19.24 29.07
N TYR A 388 -28.64 19.69 28.14
CA TYR A 388 -29.86 19.01 27.75
C TYR A 388 -29.94 18.76 26.24
N ARG A 389 -30.73 17.75 25.88
CA ARG A 389 -31.20 17.44 24.51
C ARG A 389 -30.11 17.18 23.45
N GLY A 390 -28.95 16.67 23.86
CA GLY A 390 -27.90 16.25 22.91
C GLY A 390 -28.00 14.78 22.51
N TYR A 391 -27.29 14.39 21.46
CA TYR A 391 -27.23 13.00 20.99
C TYR A 391 -26.00 12.76 20.09
N PRO A 392 -25.31 11.59 20.15
CA PRO A 392 -25.47 10.50 21.12
C PRO A 392 -24.93 10.91 22.50
N GLU A 393 -24.67 9.94 23.40
CA GLU A 393 -24.11 10.17 24.74
C GLU A 393 -22.83 11.05 24.70
N ALA A 394 -22.70 11.98 25.65
CA ALA A 394 -21.61 12.97 25.66
C ALA A 394 -20.33 12.45 26.31
N GLU A 395 -19.21 13.00 25.86
CA GLU A 395 -17.98 13.04 26.65
C GLU A 395 -17.98 14.31 27.52
N VAL A 396 -17.74 14.18 28.82
CA VAL A 396 -17.80 15.31 29.77
C VAL A 396 -16.46 15.50 30.47
N PHE A 397 -15.90 16.70 30.33
CA PHE A 397 -14.63 17.09 30.93
C PHE A 397 -14.81 18.29 31.85
N TRP A 398 -14.06 18.32 32.96
CA TRP A 398 -13.97 19.47 33.84
C TRP A 398 -12.55 20.04 33.79
N GLN A 399 -12.45 21.36 33.85
CA GLN A 399 -11.16 22.07 33.91
C GLN A 399 -11.24 23.28 34.86
N ASP A 400 -10.10 23.64 35.44
CA ASP A 400 -9.97 24.88 36.21
C ASP A 400 -9.74 26.11 35.31
N GLY A 401 -9.57 27.28 35.93
CA GLY A 401 -9.28 28.55 35.25
C GLY A 401 -7.88 28.68 34.65
N GLN A 402 -7.03 27.65 34.77
CA GLN A 402 -5.72 27.53 34.11
C GLN A 402 -5.74 26.47 32.99
N GLY A 403 -6.86 25.76 32.80
CA GLY A 403 -7.00 24.66 31.84
C GLY A 403 -6.55 23.30 32.38
N THR A 404 -6.27 23.17 33.68
CA THR A 404 -5.92 21.89 34.30
C THR A 404 -7.16 20.99 34.36
N ALA A 405 -7.06 19.76 33.84
CA ALA A 405 -8.16 18.80 33.89
C ALA A 405 -8.47 18.35 35.33
N LEU A 406 -9.73 18.43 35.71
CA LEU A 406 -10.23 18.09 37.06
C LEU A 406 -10.96 16.74 36.99
N THR A 407 -10.28 15.67 37.41
CA THR A 407 -10.84 14.30 37.39
C THR A 407 -11.24 13.77 38.78
N GLY A 408 -10.75 14.39 39.85
CA GLY A 408 -11.07 14.00 41.23
C GLY A 408 -12.49 14.39 41.65
N ASN A 409 -13.19 13.48 42.32
CA ASN A 409 -14.55 13.68 42.86
C ASN A 409 -15.58 14.23 41.85
N VAL A 410 -15.48 13.79 40.59
CA VAL A 410 -16.49 14.01 39.55
C VAL A 410 -17.47 12.83 39.51
N THR A 411 -18.76 13.11 39.37
CA THR A 411 -19.80 12.11 39.13
C THR A 411 -20.67 12.57 37.96
N THR A 412 -20.61 11.86 36.84
CA THR A 412 -21.43 12.13 35.65
C THR A 412 -22.54 11.10 35.53
N SER A 413 -23.76 11.56 35.26
CA SER A 413 -24.91 10.75 34.88
C SER A 413 -25.56 11.31 33.62
N GLN A 414 -26.01 10.42 32.74
CA GLN A 414 -26.65 10.76 31.48
C GLN A 414 -27.94 9.96 31.37
N MET A 415 -29.04 10.61 30.98
CA MET A 415 -30.36 9.97 30.88
C MET A 415 -31.01 10.33 29.56
N ALA A 416 -31.42 9.32 28.80
CA ALA A 416 -32.19 9.53 27.57
C ALA A 416 -33.66 9.81 27.90
N ASN A 417 -34.26 10.77 27.20
CA ASN A 417 -35.70 11.05 27.26
C ASN A 417 -36.50 10.19 26.26
N GLU A 418 -37.83 10.34 26.23
CA GLU A 418 -38.73 9.60 25.34
C GLU A 418 -38.43 9.76 23.83
N GLN A 419 -37.69 10.80 23.44
CA GLN A 419 -37.27 11.06 22.06
C GLN A 419 -35.86 10.49 21.75
N GLY A 420 -35.23 9.82 22.72
CA GLY A 420 -33.88 9.27 22.64
C GLY A 420 -32.76 10.28 22.90
N LEU A 421 -33.07 11.56 23.14
CA LEU A 421 -32.06 12.59 23.40
C LEU A 421 -31.57 12.53 24.85
N PHE A 422 -30.27 12.70 25.06
CA PHE A 422 -29.63 12.66 26.37
C PHE A 422 -29.61 14.01 27.07
N ASP A 423 -29.96 13.97 28.35
CA ASP A 423 -29.72 15.04 29.32
C ASP A 423 -28.54 14.62 30.21
N VAL A 424 -27.54 15.49 30.29
CA VAL A 424 -26.26 15.33 31.00
C VAL A 424 -26.32 16.05 32.33
N ARG A 425 -25.98 15.36 33.41
CA ARG A 425 -25.76 15.95 34.73
C ARG A 425 -24.40 15.49 35.25
N SER A 426 -23.45 16.40 35.33
CA SER A 426 -22.13 16.14 35.93
C SER A 426 -21.95 16.98 37.19
N VAL A 427 -21.37 16.38 38.23
CA VAL A 427 -21.22 16.97 39.57
C VAL A 427 -19.76 16.90 39.98
N LEU A 428 -19.13 18.04 40.20
CA LEU A 428 -17.77 18.18 40.73
C LEU A 428 -17.84 18.63 42.19
N ARG A 429 -17.13 17.94 43.09
CA ARG A 429 -16.94 18.36 44.49
C ARG A 429 -15.52 18.86 44.70
N VAL A 430 -15.36 20.12 45.09
CA VAL A 430 -14.05 20.79 45.19
C VAL A 430 -13.96 21.66 46.45
N VAL A 431 -12.76 21.75 47.01
CA VAL A 431 -12.43 22.65 48.13
C VAL A 431 -12.03 24.02 47.56
N LEU A 432 -12.62 25.09 48.06
CA LEU A 432 -12.39 26.44 47.54
C LEU A 432 -11.01 27.01 47.89
N GLY A 433 -10.35 27.58 46.88
CA GLY A 433 -9.23 28.50 47.06
C GLY A 433 -9.68 29.96 47.29
N ALA A 434 -8.76 30.91 47.19
CA ALA A 434 -9.06 32.34 47.32
C ALA A 434 -9.93 32.89 46.18
N ASN A 435 -9.61 32.51 44.93
CA ASN A 435 -10.40 32.74 43.73
C ASN A 435 -10.26 31.51 42.83
N GLY A 436 -11.33 31.08 42.17
CA GLY A 436 -11.31 29.92 41.28
C GLY A 436 -12.35 30.03 40.17
N THR A 437 -11.98 29.64 38.95
CA THR A 437 -12.94 29.43 37.86
C THR A 437 -12.98 27.94 37.55
N TYR A 438 -14.18 27.39 37.36
CA TYR A 438 -14.42 25.99 37.05
C TYR A 438 -15.28 25.92 35.79
N SER A 439 -14.82 25.17 34.79
CA SER A 439 -15.50 25.02 33.51
C SER A 439 -15.85 23.56 33.26
N CYS A 440 -17.06 23.32 32.78
CA CYS A 440 -17.57 22.05 32.29
C CYS A 440 -17.64 22.10 30.77
N LEU A 441 -17.05 21.11 30.11
CA LEU A 441 -17.01 20.92 28.67
C LEU A 441 -17.84 19.68 28.34
N VAL A 442 -18.93 19.84 27.60
CA VAL A 442 -19.78 18.73 27.14
C VAL A 442 -19.55 18.59 25.64
N ARG A 443 -18.84 17.53 25.24
CA ARG A 443 -18.46 17.24 23.86
C ARG A 443 -19.44 16.26 23.23
N ASN A 444 -19.94 16.61 22.05
CA ASN A 444 -20.66 15.68 21.19
C ASN A 444 -19.64 14.89 20.34
N PRO A 445 -19.55 13.55 20.48
CA PRO A 445 -18.52 12.75 19.80
C PRO A 445 -18.75 12.60 18.28
N VAL A 446 -19.96 12.86 17.77
CA VAL A 446 -20.28 12.78 16.33
C VAL A 446 -20.07 14.12 15.64
N LEU A 447 -20.52 15.21 16.26
CA LEU A 447 -20.34 16.57 15.70
C LEU A 447 -18.94 17.14 15.97
N GLN A 448 -18.16 16.52 16.86
CA GLN A 448 -16.89 17.05 17.38
C GLN A 448 -17.05 18.50 17.88
N GLN A 449 -18.21 18.79 18.48
CA GLN A 449 -18.61 20.10 18.95
C GLN A 449 -18.68 20.13 20.47
N ASP A 450 -18.04 21.15 21.03
CA ASP A 450 -17.96 21.38 22.47
C ASP A 450 -18.95 22.45 22.93
N ALA A 451 -19.76 22.12 23.93
CA ALA A 451 -20.63 23.05 24.64
C ALA A 451 -20.02 23.34 26.03
N GLN A 452 -19.58 24.58 26.27
CA GLN A 452 -18.91 24.97 27.51
C GLN A 452 -19.76 25.87 28.43
N GLY A 453 -19.70 25.60 29.73
CA GLY A 453 -20.25 26.45 30.79
C GLY A 453 -19.22 26.63 31.90
N SER A 454 -19.13 27.83 32.48
CA SER A 454 -18.15 28.15 33.51
C SER A 454 -18.79 28.92 34.68
N VAL A 455 -18.24 28.73 35.87
CA VAL A 455 -18.56 29.50 37.08
C VAL A 455 -17.28 30.03 37.70
N THR A 456 -17.28 31.32 38.06
CA THR A 456 -16.16 31.97 38.77
C THR A 456 -16.60 32.28 40.19
N ILE A 457 -15.80 31.83 41.15
CA ILE A 457 -16.03 32.00 42.58
C ILE A 457 -14.95 32.95 43.08
N THR A 458 -15.38 34.15 43.49
CA THR A 458 -14.53 35.14 44.13
C THR A 458 -14.70 35.06 45.64
N GLY A 459 -13.65 34.69 46.37
CA GLY A 459 -13.69 34.70 47.83
C GLY A 459 -13.82 36.14 48.35
N GLN A 460 -14.63 36.33 49.39
CA GLN A 460 -14.56 37.58 50.15
C GLN A 460 -13.18 37.65 50.85
N PRO A 461 -12.47 38.79 50.77
CA PRO A 461 -11.20 38.93 51.49
C PRO A 461 -11.44 38.75 52.99
N LEU A 462 -10.49 38.11 53.68
CA LEU A 462 -10.51 37.94 55.13
C LEU A 462 -10.36 39.30 55.84
N THR A 463 -11.44 40.05 55.94
CA THR A 463 -11.51 41.27 56.73
C THR A 463 -11.52 40.86 58.21
N PHE A 464 -10.37 40.99 58.87
CA PHE A 464 -10.33 40.98 60.33
C PHE A 464 -11.34 42.01 60.86
N PRO A 465 -12.25 41.63 61.78
CA PRO A 465 -13.25 42.58 62.27
C PRO A 465 -12.53 43.75 62.96
N PRO A 466 -12.97 45.02 62.73
CA PRO A 466 -12.30 46.19 63.30
C PRO A 466 -12.24 46.14 64.83
N GLU A 467 -13.19 45.46 65.48
CA GLU A 467 -13.18 45.15 66.91
C GLU A 467 -11.85 44.50 67.38
N ALA A 468 -11.26 43.58 66.59
CA ALA A 468 -9.99 42.93 66.94
C ALA A 468 -8.79 43.89 66.84
N LEU A 469 -8.83 44.85 65.91
CA LEU A 469 -7.85 45.94 65.84
C LEU A 469 -8.00 46.87 67.05
N TRP A 470 -9.21 47.24 67.45
CA TRP A 470 -9.43 48.06 68.64
C TRP A 470 -9.01 47.36 69.94
N VAL A 471 -9.21 46.04 70.07
CA VAL A 471 -8.74 45.27 71.23
C VAL A 471 -7.20 45.21 71.30
N THR A 472 -6.52 45.03 70.17
CA THR A 472 -5.03 45.00 70.15
C THR A 472 -4.41 46.39 70.38
N VAL A 473 -5.02 47.45 69.85
CA VAL A 473 -4.64 48.84 70.18
C VAL A 473 -4.93 49.14 71.66
N GLY A 474 -6.07 48.72 72.20
CA GLY A 474 -6.41 48.89 73.61
C GLY A 474 -5.43 48.17 74.56
N LEU A 475 -5.10 46.91 74.27
CA LEU A 475 -4.12 46.14 75.04
C LEU A 475 -2.72 46.76 75.00
N SER A 476 -2.26 47.24 73.83
CA SER A 476 -0.95 47.89 73.72
C SER A 476 -0.90 49.25 74.43
N VAL A 477 -1.96 50.06 74.36
CA VAL A 477 -2.07 51.31 75.15
C VAL A 477 -2.09 51.02 76.66
N CYS A 478 -2.84 50.01 77.12
CA CYS A 478 -2.83 49.59 78.52
C CYS A 478 -1.45 49.11 78.99
N LEU A 479 -0.73 48.36 78.14
CA LEU A 479 0.61 47.86 78.46
C LEU A 479 1.64 49.00 78.51
N VAL A 480 1.57 49.97 77.60
CA VAL A 480 2.40 51.20 77.65
C VAL A 480 2.07 52.03 78.89
N ALA A 481 0.78 52.20 79.23
CA ALA A 481 0.36 52.92 80.43
C ALA A 481 0.87 52.24 81.72
N LEU A 482 0.83 50.91 81.78
CA LEU A 482 1.42 50.12 82.89
C LEU A 482 2.94 50.31 82.96
N LEU A 483 3.65 50.26 81.83
CA LEU A 483 5.10 50.50 81.81
C LEU A 483 5.46 51.93 82.25
N VAL A 484 4.69 52.94 81.85
CA VAL A 484 4.87 54.34 82.29
C VAL A 484 4.55 54.49 83.79
N ALA A 485 3.49 53.84 84.29
CA ALA A 485 3.16 53.84 85.72
C ALA A 485 4.24 53.15 86.56
N LEU A 486 4.76 51.99 86.10
CA LEU A 486 5.89 51.30 86.73
C LEU A 486 7.16 52.16 86.70
N ALA A 487 7.49 52.79 85.57
CA ALA A 487 8.62 53.72 85.47
C ALA A 487 8.46 54.92 86.42
N PHE A 488 7.25 55.47 86.56
CA PHE A 488 6.97 56.57 87.50
C PHE A 488 7.09 56.12 88.97
N VAL A 489 6.63 54.91 89.32
CA VAL A 489 6.79 54.34 90.66
C VAL A 489 8.26 54.04 90.98
N CYS A 490 9.01 53.47 90.02
CA CYS A 490 10.45 53.29 90.14
C CYS A 490 11.16 54.64 90.31
N TRP A 491 10.82 55.65 89.52
CA TRP A 491 11.41 56.99 89.64
C TRP A 491 11.08 57.65 90.99
N ARG A 492 9.85 57.51 91.50
CA ARG A 492 9.48 57.96 92.85
C ARG A 492 10.27 57.24 93.94
N LYS A 493 10.43 55.92 93.87
CA LYS A 493 11.22 55.16 94.86
C LYS A 493 12.71 55.53 94.82
N ILE A 494 13.28 55.71 93.63
CA ILE A 494 14.66 56.19 93.47
C ILE A 494 14.80 57.59 94.07
N LYS A 495 13.85 58.50 93.81
CA LYS A 495 13.89 59.85 94.40
C LYS A 495 13.83 59.82 95.94
N GLN A 496 12.95 58.99 96.52
CA GLN A 496 12.86 58.84 97.98
C GLN A 496 14.13 58.25 98.59
N SER A 497 14.78 57.30 97.92
CA SER A 497 16.06 56.74 98.39
C SER A 497 17.22 57.74 98.34
N CYS A 498 17.23 58.67 97.37
CA CYS A 498 18.27 59.71 97.25
C CYS A 498 18.04 60.94 98.16
N GLU A 499 16.85 61.09 98.77
CA GLU A 499 16.58 62.15 99.76
C GLU A 499 16.94 61.71 101.20
N GLU A 500 17.16 60.41 101.48
CA GLU A 500 17.69 59.91 102.77
C GLU A 500 19.23 59.85 102.82
N GLU A 501 19.94 59.74 101.69
CA GLU A 501 21.41 59.60 101.66
C GLU A 501 22.17 60.95 101.80
N ASN A 502 21.47 62.08 101.71
CA ASN A 502 22.08 63.41 101.68
C ASN A 502 21.97 64.19 103.03
N ALA A 503 21.70 63.47 104.13
CA ALA A 503 21.51 64.05 105.46
C ALA A 503 22.10 63.16 106.58
N GLY A 504 23.39 62.78 106.47
CA GLY A 504 24.03 61.96 107.50
C GLY A 504 25.50 61.57 107.26
N ALA A 505 26.41 62.55 107.17
CA ALA A 505 27.86 62.32 107.26
C ALA A 505 28.54 63.51 107.97
N GLU A 506 29.57 63.20 108.79
CA GLU A 506 30.12 63.94 109.96
C GLU A 506 29.31 63.71 111.25
N ASP A 507 29.79 63.02 112.30
CA ASP A 507 31.09 62.34 112.56
C ASP A 507 30.87 61.33 113.76
N GLN A 508 31.74 60.43 114.23
CA GLN A 508 33.19 60.14 114.06
C GLN A 508 33.47 58.62 114.37
N ASP A 509 34.75 58.20 114.38
CA ASP A 509 35.28 56.82 114.44
C ASP A 509 35.18 56.03 115.79
N VAL A 510 35.48 54.70 115.74
CA VAL A 510 36.74 54.09 116.29
C VAL A 510 36.78 52.53 116.19
N ASP A 511 37.86 52.02 115.57
CA ASP A 511 38.59 50.73 115.68
C ASP A 511 37.92 49.32 115.66
N GLY A 512 38.61 48.33 115.02
CA GLY A 512 38.32 46.90 115.24
C GLY A 512 38.81 45.83 114.23
N GLU A 513 40.07 45.85 113.81
CA GLU A 513 40.92 44.79 113.17
C GLU A 513 40.38 43.33 112.96
N GLY A 514 40.68 42.64 111.82
CA GLY A 514 40.19 41.24 111.67
C GLY A 514 40.46 40.27 110.48
N SER A 515 41.47 40.44 109.60
CA SER A 515 42.17 39.33 108.87
C SER A 515 41.47 38.31 107.90
N LYS A 516 41.92 38.32 106.62
CA LYS A 516 42.26 37.17 105.71
C LYS A 516 41.24 36.05 105.34
N THR A 517 41.05 35.82 104.03
CA THR A 517 41.78 34.81 103.17
C THR A 517 41.06 34.62 101.81
N ALA A 518 41.82 34.26 100.75
CA ALA A 518 41.33 33.99 99.40
C ALA A 518 40.64 32.62 99.22
N LEU A 519 39.85 32.44 98.14
CA LEU A 519 40.22 31.52 97.05
C LEU A 519 39.42 31.75 95.75
N ARG A 520 39.89 31.12 94.66
CA ARG A 520 39.36 31.12 93.28
C ARG A 520 38.94 29.67 92.92
N PRO A 521 38.81 29.29 91.63
CA PRO A 521 37.59 29.02 90.85
C PRO A 521 37.21 27.52 90.71
N LEU A 522 36.29 27.18 89.78
CA LEU A 522 36.26 26.08 88.77
C LEU A 522 34.83 26.06 88.15
N ARG A 523 34.56 25.90 86.83
CA ARG A 523 34.71 24.72 85.91
C ARG A 523 34.14 23.42 86.50
N HIS A 524 33.58 22.47 85.75
CA HIS A 524 33.49 22.18 84.29
C HIS A 524 32.00 21.79 84.00
N SER A 525 31.50 21.24 82.89
CA SER A 525 32.01 20.49 81.71
C SER A 525 30.89 20.57 80.64
N GLU A 526 31.17 20.68 79.33
CA GLU A 526 31.19 19.54 78.36
C GLU A 526 29.90 18.70 78.29
N SER A 527 29.48 18.17 77.14
CA SER A 527 29.85 18.34 75.72
C SER A 527 28.85 17.55 74.86
N LYS A 528 28.68 17.94 73.58
CA LYS A 528 28.30 17.14 72.39
C LYS A 528 27.73 18.07 71.31
N GLU A 529 28.28 18.25 70.08
CA GLU A 529 28.95 17.30 69.15
C GLU A 529 28.07 16.07 68.87
N ASP A 530 27.79 15.65 67.64
CA ASP A 530 28.21 16.12 66.31
C ASP A 530 27.22 15.50 65.29
N ASP A 531 27.39 15.81 64.00
CA ASP A 531 26.76 15.15 62.86
C ASP A 531 25.21 15.18 62.78
N GLY A 532 24.62 15.17 61.58
CA GLY A 532 25.21 15.10 60.25
C GLY A 532 24.27 14.42 59.27
N GLN A 533 24.60 14.57 57.99
CA GLN A 533 24.32 13.61 56.93
C GLN A 533 22.84 13.28 56.54
N GLU A 534 22.37 13.97 55.49
CA GLU A 534 22.04 13.37 54.17
C GLU A 534 20.83 12.38 54.01
N ILE A 535 20.47 12.19 52.74
CA ILE A 535 19.61 11.12 52.16
C ILE A 535 18.09 11.26 52.34
N ALA A 536 17.41 11.69 51.26
CA ALA A 536 16.60 10.80 50.40
C ALA A 536 16.01 11.56 49.19
#